data_AF-A0A6V7JIR7-F1
#
_entry.id   AF-A0A6V7JIR7-F1
#
_cell.length_a   1.000
_cell.length_b   1.000
_cell.length_c   1.000
_cell.angle_alpha   90.00
_cell.angle_beta   90.00
_cell.angle_gamma   90.00
#
_symmetry.space_group_name_H-M   'P 1'
#
loop_
_entity.id
_entity.type
_entity.pdbx_description
1 polymer ?
#
loop_
_entity_poly.entity_id
_entity_poly.type
_entity_poly.pdbx_seq_one_letter_code
_entity_poly.pdbx_strand_id
1 'polypeptide(L)' 'TNREFGLELEKKAVTLSQFAAHTYDAVWAMGIVLSTVESRLNERNVSIGDYTHASGHIARELLAELKNLNFLGVS' A
#
# COMPACT_ATOMS: atom_id res chain seq x y z
N THR A 1 -2.77 -11.58 13.19
CA THR A 1 -1.53 -12.40 13.14
C THR A 1 -1.56 -13.31 11.91
N ASN A 2 -0.41 -13.80 11.41
CA ASN A 2 -0.32 -14.66 10.23
C ASN A 2 -1.27 -15.89 10.31
N ARG A 3 -1.39 -16.49 11.50
CA ARG A 3 -2.34 -17.59 11.76
C ARG A 3 -3.79 -17.23 11.47
N GLU A 4 -4.25 -16.07 11.92
CA GLU A 4 -5.62 -15.61 11.68
C GLU A 4 -5.85 -15.30 10.20
N PHE A 5 -4.83 -14.75 9.53
CA PHE A 5 -4.88 -14.50 8.10
C PHE A 5 -5.05 -15.81 7.30
N GLY A 6 -4.29 -16.86 7.64
CA GLY A 6 -4.45 -18.18 7.03
C GLY A 6 -5.86 -18.76 7.20
N LEU A 7 -6.43 -18.66 8.42
CA LEU A 7 -7.80 -19.12 8.70
C LEU A 7 -8.85 -18.36 7.86
N GLU A 8 -8.68 -17.06 7.64
CA GLU A 8 -9.60 -16.28 6.79
C GLU A 8 -9.47 -16.64 5.30
N LEU A 9 -8.27 -16.99 4.82
CA LEU A 9 -8.10 -17.47 3.44
C LEU A 9 -8.76 -18.83 3.24
N GLU A 10 -8.60 -19.75 4.19
CA GLU A 10 -9.24 -21.07 4.16
C GLU A 10 -10.77 -20.96 4.15
N LYS A 11 -11.35 -20.08 4.99
CA LYS A 11 -12.81 -19.81 5.00
C LYS A 11 -13.32 -19.31 3.65
N LYS A 12 -12.49 -18.60 2.88
CA LYS A 12 -12.84 -18.09 1.54
C LYS A 12 -12.60 -19.12 0.44
N ALA A 13 -12.24 -20.36 0.78
CA ALA A 13 -11.87 -21.43 -0.15
C ALA A 13 -10.75 -21.01 -1.12
N VAL A 14 -9.86 -20.11 -0.70
CA VAL A 14 -8.73 -19.65 -1.50
C VAL A 14 -7.55 -20.57 -1.26
N THR A 15 -6.90 -21.03 -2.32
CA THR A 15 -5.67 -21.83 -2.21
C THR A 15 -4.59 -21.03 -1.50
N LEU A 16 -4.02 -21.60 -0.42
CA LEU A 16 -2.96 -20.95 0.34
C LEU A 16 -1.69 -20.87 -0.53
N SER A 17 -1.40 -19.67 -1.04
CA SER A 17 -0.13 -19.37 -1.71
C SER A 17 0.91 -18.92 -0.68
N GLN A 18 2.16 -19.38 -0.82
CA GLN A 18 3.28 -18.91 0.00
C GLN A 18 3.51 -17.39 -0.10
N PHE A 19 3.01 -16.75 -1.18
CA PHE A 19 3.13 -15.31 -1.41
C PHE A 19 1.90 -14.52 -0.96
N ALA A 20 0.86 -15.17 -0.41
CA ALA A 20 -0.40 -14.51 -0.08
C ALA A 20 -0.23 -13.41 0.97
N ALA A 21 0.50 -13.69 2.06
CA ALA A 21 0.75 -12.72 3.12
C ALA A 21 1.54 -11.50 2.62
N HIS A 22 2.61 -11.73 1.86
CA HIS A 22 3.40 -10.67 1.25
C HIS A 22 2.60 -9.82 0.26
N THR A 23 1.73 -10.44 -0.54
CA THR A 23 0.87 -9.74 -1.49
C THR A 23 -0.17 -8.89 -0.76
N TYR A 24 -0.75 -9.42 0.32
CA TYR A 24 -1.68 -8.71 1.17
C TYR A 24 -1.02 -7.47 1.81
N ASP A 25 0.17 -7.65 2.39
CA ASP A 25 0.95 -6.56 2.98
C ASP A 25 1.38 -5.52 1.94
N ALA A 26 1.73 -5.93 0.73
CA ALA A 26 2.06 -5.00 -0.36
C ALA A 26 0.86 -4.12 -0.74
N VAL A 27 -0.35 -4.67 -0.80
CA VAL A 27 -1.57 -3.89 -1.06
C VAL A 27 -1.86 -2.92 0.08
N TRP A 28 -1.67 -3.35 1.34
CA TRP A 28 -1.78 -2.44 2.49
C TRP A 28 -0.74 -1.33 2.44
N ALA A 29 0.51 -1.65 2.12
CA ALA A 29 1.58 -0.67 1.97
C ALA A 29 1.23 0.38 0.91
N MET A 30 0.72 -0.06 -0.24
CA MET A 30 0.24 0.84 -1.30
C MET A 30 -0.90 1.73 -0.80
N GLY A 31 -1.90 1.17 -0.12
CA GLY A 31 -3.03 1.94 0.41
C GLY A 31 -2.61 3.00 1.43
N ILE A 32 -1.73 2.64 2.38
CA ILE A 32 -1.21 3.57 3.40
C ILE A 32 -0.45 4.72 2.72
N VAL A 33 0.47 4.39 1.80
CA VAL A 33 1.30 5.38 1.11
C VAL A 33 0.43 6.34 0.29
N LEU A 34 -0.51 5.81 -0.49
CA LEU A 34 -1.43 6.62 -1.30
C LEU A 34 -2.24 7.56 -0.42
N SER A 35 -2.82 7.08 0.67
CA SER A 35 -3.60 7.90 1.60
C SER A 35 -2.77 9.02 2.24
N THR A 36 -1.55 8.71 2.66
CA THR A 36 -0.67 9.68 3.30
C THR A 36 -0.19 10.73 2.30
N VAL A 37 0.22 10.33 1.09
CA VAL A 37 0.65 11.27 0.06
C VAL A 37 -0.49 12.14 -0.42
N GLU A 38 -1.68 11.57 -0.68
CA GLU A 38 -2.87 12.33 -1.05
C GLU A 38 -3.20 13.40 0.00
N SER A 39 -3.09 13.08 1.29
CA SER A 39 -3.32 14.06 2.36
C SER A 39 -2.34 15.24 2.28
N ARG A 40 -1.04 14.99 2.02
CA ARG A 40 -0.02 16.05 1.88
C ARG A 40 -0.19 16.87 0.60
N LEU A 41 -0.60 16.23 -0.49
CA LEU A 41 -0.86 16.93 -1.76
C LEU A 41 -2.07 17.86 -1.60
N ASN A 42 -3.12 17.41 -0.92
CA ASN A 42 -4.32 18.21 -0.65
C ASN A 42 -4.02 19.46 0.20
N GLU A 43 -3.06 19.41 1.13
CA GLU A 43 -2.58 20.61 1.85
C GLU A 43 -1.99 21.69 0.91
N ARG A 44 -1.54 21.28 -0.29
CA ARG A 44 -0.98 22.14 -1.33
C ARG A 44 -1.96 22.39 -2.49
N ASN A 45 -3.22 22.00 -2.34
CA ASN A 45 -4.25 22.02 -3.39
C ASN A 45 -3.85 21.24 -4.66
N VAL A 46 -3.10 20.16 -4.50
CA VAL A 46 -2.75 19.22 -5.58
C VAL A 46 -3.47 17.90 -5.31
N SER A 47 -3.99 17.24 -6.34
CA SER A 47 -4.53 15.88 -6.20
C SER A 47 -3.54 14.85 -6.74
N ILE A 48 -3.53 13.63 -6.20
CA ILE A 48 -2.84 12.50 -6.83
C ILE A 48 -3.35 12.22 -8.25
N GLY A 49 -4.60 12.64 -8.54
CA GLY A 49 -5.18 12.57 -9.89
C GLY A 49 -4.49 13.47 -10.91
N ASP A 50 -3.75 14.48 -10.47
CA ASP A 50 -2.95 15.36 -11.35
C ASP A 50 -1.64 14.69 -11.82
N TYR A 51 -1.43 13.42 -11.46
CA TYR A 51 -0.29 12.65 -11.89
C TYR A 51 -0.22 12.52 -13.42
N THR A 52 0.97 12.82 -13.95
CA THR A 52 1.33 12.54 -15.33
C THR A 52 2.69 11.88 -15.38
N HIS A 53 2.91 10.94 -16.31
CA HIS A 53 4.22 10.31 -16.50
C HIS A 53 5.32 11.32 -16.89
N ALA A 54 4.95 12.49 -17.41
CA ALA A 54 5.89 13.58 -17.72
C ALA A 54 6.38 14.33 -16.47
N SER A 55 5.56 14.40 -15.40
CA SER A 55 5.87 15.10 -14.16
C SER A 55 6.06 14.13 -13.00
N GLY A 56 7.31 13.70 -12.78
CA GLY A 56 7.64 12.70 -11.76
C GLY A 56 7.57 13.18 -10.30
N HIS A 57 6.97 14.34 -9.99
CA HIS A 57 6.97 14.88 -8.62
C HIS A 57 6.13 14.03 -7.66
N ILE A 58 4.88 13.69 -8.01
CA ILE A 58 4.01 12.80 -7.21
C ILE A 58 4.68 11.42 -7.07
N ALA A 59 5.26 10.87 -8.14
CA ALA A 59 5.98 9.60 -8.08
C ALA A 59 7.17 9.65 -7.09
N ARG A 60 7.89 10.77 -7.01
CA ARG A 60 8.96 10.96 -6.02
C ARG A 60 8.42 11.04 -4.59
N GLU A 61 7.28 11.70 -4.37
CA GLU A 61 6.65 11.73 -3.05
C GLU A 61 6.17 10.34 -2.61
N LEU A 62 5.53 9.59 -3.50
CA LEU A 62 5.15 8.19 -3.27
C LEU A 62 6.36 7.31 -2.94
N LEU A 63 7.45 7.43 -3.71
CA LEU A 63 8.68 6.69 -3.46
C LEU A 63 9.33 7.06 -2.12
N ALA A 64 9.35 8.35 -1.77
CA ALA A 64 9.87 8.81 -0.50
C ALA A 64 9.06 8.24 0.67
N GLU A 65 7.73 8.20 0.53
CA GLU A 65 6.86 7.63 1.56
C GLU A 65 7.03 6.11 1.68
N LEU A 66 7.08 5.40 0.56
CA LEU A 66 7.37 3.95 0.53
C LEU A 66 8.68 3.59 1.23
N LYS A 67 9.72 4.41 1.07
CA LYS A 67 11.03 4.18 1.71
C LYS A 67 10.99 4.32 3.24
N ASN A 68 10.11 5.17 3.75
CA ASN A 68 9.99 5.44 5.18
C ASN A 68 8.85 4.66 5.84
N LEU A 69 8.08 3.92 5.05
CA LEU A 69 6.95 3.16 5.53
C LEU A 69 7.41 2.06 6.49
N ASN A 70 6.87 2.11 7.71
CA ASN A 70 7.03 1.07 8.71
C ASN A 70 5.65 0.74 9.28
N PHE A 71 5.19 -0.49 9.07
CA PHE A 71 3.91 -0.97 9.60
C PHE A 71 4.00 -2.46 9.94
N LEU A 72 3.11 -2.90 10.83
CA LEU A 72 3.00 -4.32 11.19
C LEU A 72 2.06 -5.03 10.22
N GLY A 73 2.63 -5.83 9.32
CA GLY A 73 1.91 -6.67 8.38
C GLY A 73 1.50 -8.04 8.94
N VAL A 74 1.00 -8.91 8.06
CA VAL A 74 0.67 -10.31 8.36
C VAL A 74 1.74 -11.29 7.85
N SER A 75 2.68 -10.84 7.02
CA SER A 75 3.85 -11.61 6.57
C SER A 75 4.92 -11.77 7.65
#